data_AF-A0A2H1IXT1-F1
#
_entry.id   AF-A0A2H1IXT1-F1
#
_cell.length_a   1.000
_cell.length_b   1.000
_cell.length_c   1.000
_cell.angle_alpha   90.00
_cell.angle_beta   90.00
_cell.angle_gamma   90.00
#
_symmetry.space_group_name_H-M   'P 1'
#
loop_
_entity.id
_entity.type
_entity.pdbx_description
1 polymer ?
#
loop_
_entity_poly.entity_id
_entity_poly.type
_entity_poly.pdbx_seq_one_letter_code
_entity_poly.pdbx_strand_id
1 'polypeptide(L)'
;MSERDAAFDPILERWASEEDFWIRRSALLAHLVPLRQGRGDFDRFSRFAEAMLEEKEFFIRKAIGWILRDTARTRPDLVFDWILPRAHRASGVTVREAVKRLSPEQRDAVLAAR
;
A
#
# COMPACT_ATOMS: atom_id res chain seq x y z
N MET A 1 19.00 5.61 -7.45
CA MET A 1 17.97 5.09 -8.37
C MET A 1 16.68 5.87 -8.13
N SER A 2 16.10 6.45 -9.16
CA SER A 2 14.88 7.27 -9.16
C SER A 2 13.78 6.55 -9.95
N GLU A 3 12.50 6.90 -9.74
CA GLU A 3 11.37 6.40 -10.57
C GLU A 3 11.56 6.69 -12.08
N ARG A 4 12.49 7.59 -12.44
CA ARG A 4 12.82 7.93 -13.84
C ARG A 4 13.86 6.99 -14.47
N ASP A 5 14.52 6.15 -13.67
CA ASP A 5 15.54 5.24 -14.18
C ASP A 5 14.87 4.04 -14.84
N ALA A 6 15.28 3.68 -16.06
CA ALA A 6 14.69 2.55 -16.80
C ALA A 6 14.80 1.20 -16.05
N ALA A 7 15.79 1.05 -15.17
CA ALA A 7 15.98 -0.14 -14.35
C ALA A 7 15.08 -0.18 -13.10
N PHE A 8 14.42 0.92 -12.74
CA PHE A 8 13.61 1.02 -11.52
C PHE A 8 12.51 -0.04 -11.50
N ASP A 9 11.73 -0.11 -12.56
CA ASP A 9 10.58 -1.00 -12.68
C ASP A 9 10.96 -2.49 -12.58
N PRO A 10 11.90 -3.02 -13.38
CA PRO A 10 12.31 -4.44 -13.28
C PRO A 10 12.91 -4.81 -11.91
N ILE A 11 13.63 -3.88 -11.27
CA ILE A 11 14.23 -4.15 -9.96
C ILE A 11 13.16 -4.32 -8.89
N LEU A 12 12.15 -3.44 -8.88
CA LEU A 12 11.07 -3.54 -7.91
C LEU A 12 10.22 -4.80 -8.16
N GLU A 13 9.97 -5.17 -9.41
CA GLU A 13 9.26 -6.40 -9.74
C GLU A 13 9.99 -7.64 -9.21
N ARG A 14 11.31 -7.72 -9.41
CA ARG A 14 12.12 -8.80 -8.83
C ARG A 14 12.03 -8.79 -7.30
N TRP A 15 12.24 -7.62 -6.68
CA TRP A 15 12.23 -7.49 -5.22
C TRP A 15 10.88 -7.85 -4.60
N ALA A 16 9.76 -7.58 -5.29
CA ALA A 16 8.43 -7.93 -4.83
C ALA A 16 8.18 -9.45 -4.77
N SER A 17 8.98 -10.26 -5.47
CA SER A 17 8.88 -11.73 -5.48
C SER A 17 9.98 -12.45 -4.70
N GLU A 18 10.90 -11.73 -4.05
CA GLU A 18 11.99 -12.33 -3.28
C GLU A 18 11.48 -13.09 -2.05
N GLU A 19 12.23 -14.09 -1.59
CA GLU A 19 11.89 -14.88 -0.40
C GLU A 19 12.05 -14.07 0.90
N ASP A 20 13.06 -13.20 0.95
CA ASP A 20 13.28 -12.32 2.09
C ASP A 20 12.24 -11.19 2.14
N PHE A 21 11.45 -11.17 3.21
CA PHE A 21 10.41 -10.16 3.40
C PHE A 21 10.97 -8.74 3.54
N TRP A 22 12.23 -8.56 3.95
CA TRP A 22 12.86 -7.24 3.98
C TRP A 22 13.05 -6.68 2.58
N ILE A 23 13.32 -7.53 1.59
CA ILE A 23 13.45 -7.12 0.19
C ILE A 23 12.06 -6.80 -0.38
N ARG A 24 11.05 -7.67 -0.16
CA ARG A 24 9.65 -7.38 -0.54
C ARG A 24 9.13 -6.09 0.09
N ARG A 25 9.44 -5.86 1.37
CA ARG A 25 9.09 -4.62 2.07
C ARG A 25 9.76 -3.41 1.41
N SER A 26 11.00 -3.54 0.98
CA SER A 26 11.72 -2.47 0.29
C SER A 26 11.06 -2.14 -1.06
N ALA A 27 10.55 -3.15 -1.77
CA ALA A 27 9.77 -2.94 -2.99
C ALA A 27 8.52 -2.08 -2.75
N LEU A 28 7.76 -2.37 -1.67
CA LEU A 28 6.63 -1.53 -1.28
C LEU A 28 7.07 -0.11 -0.90
N LEU A 29 8.09 0.03 -0.04
CA LEU A 29 8.51 1.32 0.51
C LEU A 29 9.08 2.27 -0.54
N ALA A 30 9.56 1.76 -1.68
CA ALA A 30 9.98 2.58 -2.82
C ALA A 30 8.87 3.54 -3.30
N HIS A 31 7.60 3.19 -3.09
CA HIS A 31 6.44 3.99 -3.47
C HIS A 31 6.05 5.08 -2.44
N LEU A 32 6.59 5.04 -1.23
CA LEU A 32 6.11 5.88 -0.12
C LEU A 32 6.23 7.38 -0.42
N VAL A 33 7.41 7.84 -0.85
CA VAL A 33 7.67 9.28 -1.04
C VAL A 33 6.89 9.85 -2.23
N PRO A 34 6.91 9.23 -3.43
CA PRO A 34 6.15 9.70 -4.57
C PRO A 34 4.64 9.72 -4.32
N LEU A 35 4.08 8.63 -3.76
CA LEU A 35 2.65 8.53 -3.55
C LEU A 35 2.13 9.53 -2.52
N ARG A 36 2.89 9.76 -1.44
CA ARG A 36 2.61 10.81 -0.44
C ARG A 36 2.54 12.21 -1.05
N GLN A 37 3.31 12.47 -2.10
CA GLN A 37 3.35 13.76 -2.80
C GLN A 37 2.27 13.89 -3.89
N GLY A 38 1.31 12.95 -3.96
CA GLY A 38 0.28 12.95 -5.00
C GLY A 38 0.78 12.53 -6.38
N ARG A 39 2.02 12.03 -6.48
CA ARG A 39 2.64 11.50 -7.70
C ARG A 39 2.75 9.97 -7.60
N GLY A 40 3.62 9.38 -8.42
CA GLY A 40 3.97 7.95 -8.34
C GLY A 40 2.91 7.03 -8.93
N ASP A 41 3.36 5.83 -9.25
CA ASP A 41 2.55 4.76 -9.83
C ASP A 41 1.81 4.01 -8.73
N PHE A 42 0.54 4.36 -8.51
CA PHE A 42 -0.32 3.69 -7.53
C PHE A 42 -0.70 2.28 -7.99
N ASP A 43 -0.81 2.04 -9.29
CA ASP A 43 -1.19 0.73 -9.83
C ASP A 43 -0.08 -0.29 -9.58
N ARG A 44 1.19 0.09 -9.71
CA ARG A 44 2.31 -0.77 -9.31
C ARG A 44 2.32 -1.07 -7.82
N PHE A 45 2.18 -0.05 -6.99
CA PHE A 45 2.05 -0.26 -5.54
C PHE A 45 0.88 -1.21 -5.23
N SER A 46 -0.27 -0.99 -5.87
CA SER A 46 -1.47 -1.82 -5.75
C SER A 46 -1.17 -3.27 -6.11
N ARG A 47 -0.49 -3.55 -7.23
CA ARG A 47 -0.09 -4.92 -7.62
C ARG A 47 0.78 -5.59 -6.56
N PHE A 48 1.78 -4.90 -6.02
CA PHE A 48 2.65 -5.46 -4.98
C PHE A 48 1.89 -5.67 -3.67
N ALA A 49 1.11 -4.68 -3.24
CA ALA A 49 0.30 -4.75 -2.03
C ALA A 49 -0.76 -5.85 -2.10
N GLU A 50 -1.35 -6.08 -3.27
CA GLU A 50 -2.30 -7.16 -3.56
C GLU A 50 -1.67 -8.53 -3.37
N ALA A 51 -0.49 -8.76 -3.99
CA ALA A 51 0.23 -10.02 -3.87
C ALA A 51 0.66 -10.34 -2.43
N MET A 52 0.87 -9.31 -1.61
CA MET A 52 1.35 -9.42 -0.23
C MET A 52 0.24 -9.22 0.82
N LEU A 53 -1.02 -9.04 0.41
CA LEU A 53 -2.09 -8.55 1.29
C LEU A 53 -2.39 -9.51 2.45
N GLU A 54 -2.33 -10.81 2.16
CA GLU A 54 -2.66 -11.88 3.10
C GLU A 54 -1.43 -12.42 3.86
N GLU A 55 -0.23 -11.90 3.56
CA GLU A 55 0.99 -12.27 4.28
C GLU A 55 0.83 -12.05 5.79
N LYS A 56 1.45 -12.92 6.60
CA LYS A 56 1.40 -12.83 8.07
C LYS A 56 2.42 -11.89 8.66
N GLU A 57 3.43 -11.51 7.88
CA GLU A 57 4.53 -10.68 8.32
C GLU A 57 4.05 -9.28 8.72
N PHE A 58 4.33 -8.90 9.97
CA PHE A 58 3.90 -7.64 10.55
C PHE A 58 4.44 -6.45 9.76
N PHE A 59 5.71 -6.50 9.35
CA PHE A 59 6.36 -5.37 8.69
C PHE A 59 5.85 -5.13 7.27
N ILE A 60 5.43 -6.16 6.56
CA ILE A 60 4.77 -6.06 5.24
C ILE A 60 3.39 -5.40 5.41
N ARG A 61 2.56 -5.94 6.31
CA ARG A 61 1.24 -5.37 6.63
C ARG A 61 1.31 -3.90 7.02
N LYS A 62 2.33 -3.54 7.81
CA LYS A 62 2.59 -2.17 8.25
C LYS A 62 3.04 -1.28 7.09
N ALA A 63 3.88 -1.77 6.18
CA ALA A 63 4.33 -1.01 5.02
C ALA A 63 3.15 -0.68 4.09
N ILE A 64 2.31 -1.66 3.76
CA ILE A 64 1.09 -1.45 2.95
C ILE A 64 0.21 -0.37 3.60
N GLY A 65 -0.10 -0.53 4.89
CA GLY A 65 -0.94 0.41 5.62
C GLY A 65 -0.35 1.82 5.69
N TRP A 66 0.97 1.95 5.89
CA TRP A 66 1.63 3.26 5.95
C TRP A 66 1.57 3.98 4.60
N ILE A 67 1.86 3.29 3.50
CA ILE A 67 1.82 3.89 2.16
C ILE A 67 0.40 4.35 1.83
N LEU A 68 -0.63 3.54 2.11
CA LEU A 68 -2.03 3.94 1.95
C LEU A 68 -2.36 5.16 2.79
N ARG A 69 -1.99 5.17 4.07
CA ARG A 69 -2.22 6.31 4.98
C ARG A 69 -1.64 7.62 4.46
N ASP A 70 -0.40 7.59 3.98
CA ASP A 70 0.27 8.80 3.49
C ASP A 70 -0.24 9.23 2.12
N THR A 71 -0.65 8.28 1.26
CA THR A 71 -1.33 8.55 -0.01
C THR A 71 -2.67 9.24 0.22
N ALA A 72 -3.45 8.79 1.21
CA ALA A 72 -4.77 9.33 1.53
C ALA A 72 -4.75 10.80 1.96
N ARG A 73 -3.58 11.37 2.29
CA ARG A 73 -3.45 12.81 2.57
C ARG A 73 -3.71 13.68 1.35
N THR A 74 -3.40 13.18 0.16
CA THR A 74 -3.52 13.91 -1.10
C THR A 74 -4.55 13.28 -2.04
N ARG A 75 -4.76 11.96 -1.93
CA ARG A 75 -5.70 11.18 -2.77
C ARG A 75 -6.52 10.22 -1.89
N PRO A 76 -7.41 10.73 -1.02
CA PRO A 76 -8.20 9.89 -0.10
C PRO A 76 -9.12 8.90 -0.83
N ASP A 77 -9.80 9.34 -1.88
CA ASP A 77 -10.75 8.51 -2.62
C ASP A 77 -10.07 7.32 -3.31
N LEU A 78 -8.88 7.55 -3.88
CA LEU A 78 -8.05 6.48 -4.45
C LEU A 78 -7.73 5.38 -3.42
N VAL A 79 -7.45 5.78 -2.17
CA VAL A 79 -7.15 4.84 -1.09
C VAL A 79 -8.41 4.13 -0.62
N PHE A 80 -9.52 4.86 -0.49
CA PHE A 80 -10.82 4.31 -0.12
C PHE A 80 -11.29 3.25 -1.12
N ASP A 81 -11.29 3.57 -2.42
CA ASP A 81 -11.70 2.67 -3.49
C ASP A 81 -10.82 1.41 -3.55
N TRP A 82 -9.54 1.54 -3.19
CA TRP A 82 -8.64 0.40 -3.13
C TRP A 82 -8.90 -0.49 -1.91
N ILE A 83 -9.01 0.09 -0.70
CA ILE A 83 -9.08 -0.70 0.54
C ILE A 83 -10.46 -1.28 0.81
N LEU A 84 -11.55 -0.60 0.43
CA LEU A 84 -12.92 -1.03 0.71
C LEU A 84 -13.22 -2.46 0.20
N PRO A 85 -13.02 -2.80 -1.10
CA PRO A 85 -13.28 -4.16 -1.58
C PRO A 85 -12.32 -5.22 -0.99
N ARG A 86 -11.27 -4.78 -0.29
CA ARG A 86 -10.22 -5.62 0.30
C ARG A 86 -10.34 -5.76 1.81
N ALA A 87 -11.27 -5.04 2.44
CA ALA A 87 -11.32 -4.89 3.89
C ALA A 87 -11.37 -6.23 4.63
N HIS A 88 -12.23 -7.16 4.18
CA HIS A 88 -12.43 -8.49 4.79
C HIS A 88 -11.18 -9.38 4.82
N ARG A 89 -10.27 -9.26 3.85
CA ARG A 89 -9.02 -10.04 3.78
C ARG A 89 -7.79 -9.27 4.25
N ALA A 90 -7.86 -7.94 4.28
CA ALA A 90 -6.77 -7.12 4.76
C ALA A 90 -6.54 -7.30 6.26
N SER A 91 -5.26 -7.30 6.66
CA SER A 91 -4.91 -7.40 8.07
C SER A 91 -5.47 -6.22 8.87
N GLY A 92 -5.81 -6.44 10.15
CA GLY A 92 -6.27 -5.36 11.03
C GLY A 92 -5.23 -4.25 11.18
N VAL A 93 -3.93 -4.54 11.03
CA VAL A 93 -2.86 -3.53 11.03
C VAL A 93 -2.96 -2.64 9.80
N THR A 94 -3.14 -3.25 8.61
CA THR A 94 -3.27 -2.54 7.34
C THR A 94 -4.50 -1.64 7.34
N VAL A 95 -5.67 -2.17 7.70
CA VAL A 95 -6.92 -1.40 7.75
C VAL A 95 -6.81 -0.22 8.72
N ARG A 96 -6.33 -0.47 9.95
CA ARG A 96 -6.16 0.59 10.96
C ARG A 96 -5.23 1.71 10.51
N GLU A 97 -4.22 1.46 9.69
CA GLU A 97 -3.39 2.54 9.14
C GLU A 97 -4.10 3.26 7.98
N ALA A 98 -4.67 2.51 7.03
CA ALA A 98 -5.27 3.05 5.82
C ALA A 98 -6.39 4.06 6.13
N VAL A 99 -7.27 3.75 7.10
CA VAL A 99 -8.46 4.57 7.40
C VAL A 99 -8.16 5.85 8.20
N LYS A 100 -6.93 6.06 8.68
CA LYS A 100 -6.57 7.21 9.56
C LYS A 100 -6.75 8.58 8.90
N ARG A 101 -6.68 8.63 7.57
CA ARG A 101 -6.75 9.88 6.78
C ARG A 101 -8.00 9.97 5.89
N LEU A 102 -8.86 8.95 5.94
CA LEU A 102 -10.15 8.96 5.27
C LEU A 102 -11.18 9.77 6.06
N SER A 103 -12.25 10.20 5.40
CA SER A 103 -13.41 10.81 6.07
C SER A 103 -14.03 9.85 7.09
N PRO A 104 -14.83 10.33 8.06
CA PRO A 104 -15.59 9.47 8.96
C PRO A 104 -16.44 8.44 8.21
N GLU A 105 -17.14 8.86 7.16
CA GLU A 105 -18.03 8.00 6.36
C GLU A 105 -17.25 6.90 5.64
N GLN A 106 -16.14 7.25 5.00
CA GLN A 106 -15.26 6.31 4.32
C GLN A 106 -14.63 5.32 5.32
N ARG A 107 -14.21 5.81 6.49
CA ARG A 107 -13.66 4.97 7.56
C ARG A 107 -14.68 3.95 8.03
N ASP A 108 -15.90 4.39 8.34
CA ASP A 108 -16.94 3.52 8.87
C ASP A 108 -17.35 2.45 7.85
N ALA A 109 -17.44 2.82 6.57
CA ALA A 109 -17.67 1.86 5.48
C ALA A 109 -16.58 0.77 5.41
N VAL A 110 -15.30 1.16 5.49
CA VAL A 110 -14.18 0.20 5.46
C VAL A 110 -14.17 -0.68 6.71
N LEU A 111 -14.49 -0.13 7.89
CA LEU A 111 -14.54 -0.89 9.13
C LEU A 111 -15.73 -1.87 9.16
N ALA A 112 -16.87 -1.51 8.56
CA ALA A 112 -18.04 -2.37 8.44
C ALA A 112 -17.83 -3.51 7.43
N ALA A 113 -17.01 -3.32 6.40
CA ALA A 113 -16.70 -4.30 5.37
C ALA A 113 -15.58 -5.31 5.75
N ARG A 114 -15.06 -5.22 6.97
CA ARG A 114 -13.95 -6.04 7.46
C ARG A 114 -14.42 -7.25 8.26
#